data_AF-A0A5B6U7S5-F1
#
_entry.id   AF-A0A5B6U7S5-F1
#
_cell.length_a   1.000
_cell.length_b   1.000
_cell.length_c   1.000
_cell.angle_alpha   90.00
_cell.angle_beta   90.00
_cell.angle_gamma   90.00
#
_symmetry.space_group_name_H-M   'P 1'
#
loop_
_entity.id
_entity.type
_entity.pdbx_description
1 polymer ?
#
loop_
_entity_poly.entity_id
_entity_poly.type
_entity_poly.pdbx_seq_one_letter_code
_entity_poly.pdbx_strand_id
1 'polypeptide(L)'
;MSPPLGPFGNVLKSLFPTPLKNRLLHPGFENFDGDNWKFSRDLSDALSKFTNNLKEWNKSIYGHITMQKENLINKLGDIQRRMDIYGSNQLAQDKMKVRQELQNVLHHEDLIWKQ
;
A
#
# COMPACT_ATOMS: atom_id res chain seq x y z
N MET A 1 22.41 0.66 -21.22
CA MET A 1 21.68 -0.50 -21.77
C MET A 1 20.96 -1.19 -20.62
N SER A 2 19.62 -1.21 -20.62
CA SER A 2 18.84 -1.90 -19.58
C SER A 2 18.66 -3.38 -19.97
N PRO A 3 18.72 -4.34 -19.01
CA PRO A 3 18.55 -5.74 -19.33
C PRO A 3 17.12 -6.03 -19.79
N PRO A 4 16.90 -7.04 -20.64
CA PRO A 4 15.56 -7.38 -21.11
C PRO A 4 14.73 -7.77 -19.89
N LEU A 5 13.66 -7.01 -19.64
CA LEU A 5 12.62 -7.39 -18.70
C LEU A 5 12.09 -8.75 -19.18
N GLY A 6 12.42 -9.81 -18.44
CA GLY A 6 11.92 -11.14 -18.70
C GLY A 6 10.37 -11.18 -18.69
N PRO A 7 9.76 -12.36 -18.93
CA PRO A 7 8.32 -12.50 -19.17
C PRO A 7 7.40 -11.94 -18.06
N PHE A 8 7.94 -11.62 -16.88
CA PHE A 8 7.25 -11.03 -15.72
C PHE A 8 7.16 -9.51 -15.73
N GLY A 9 7.81 -8.84 -16.68
CA GLY A 9 7.74 -7.38 -16.81
C GLY A 9 6.30 -6.87 -16.97
N ASN A 10 5.41 -7.67 -17.55
CA ASN A 10 4.01 -7.29 -17.77
C ASN A 10 3.12 -7.47 -16.53
N VAL A 11 3.37 -8.50 -15.71
CA VAL A 11 2.63 -8.76 -14.45
C VAL A 11 3.00 -7.71 -13.38
N LEU A 12 4.28 -7.35 -13.31
CA LEU A 12 4.75 -6.28 -12.44
C LEU A 12 4.22 -4.91 -12.88
N LYS A 13 4.08 -4.68 -14.20
CA LYS A 13 3.45 -3.45 -14.75
C LYS A 13 1.95 -3.37 -14.49
N SER A 14 1.23 -4.50 -14.45
CA SER A 14 -0.22 -4.49 -14.16
C SER A 14 -0.53 -4.34 -12.67
N LEU A 15 0.38 -4.79 -11.80
CA LEU A 15 0.24 -4.65 -10.35
C LEU A 15 0.71 -3.28 -9.83
N PHE A 16 1.56 -2.58 -10.58
CA PHE A 16 2.11 -1.28 -10.18
C PHE A 16 2.10 -0.29 -11.35
N PRO A 17 1.28 0.78 -11.31
CA PRO A 17 1.40 1.86 -12.28
C PRO A 17 2.72 2.63 -12.02
N THR A 18 3.49 2.84 -13.09
CA THR A 18 4.76 3.59 -13.10
C THR A 18 4.61 5.03 -12.56
N PRO A 19 5.70 5.67 -12.07
CA PRO A 19 7.11 5.37 -12.39
C PRO A 19 7.97 5.05 -11.17
N LEU A 20 8.36 3.79 -11.02
CA LEU A 20 9.35 3.37 -10.02
C LEU A 20 10.46 2.53 -10.68
N LYS A 21 11.36 3.24 -11.35
CA LYS A 21 12.64 2.68 -11.85
C LYS A 21 13.60 2.29 -10.72
N ASN A 22 13.30 2.66 -9.47
CA ASN A 22 14.16 2.43 -8.29
C ASN A 22 13.83 1.17 -7.48
N ARG A 23 12.80 0.40 -7.84
CA ARG A 23 12.30 -0.71 -7.01
C ARG A 23 13.00 -2.07 -7.20
N LEU A 24 13.92 -2.17 -8.16
CA LEU A 24 14.76 -3.36 -8.38
C LEU A 24 16.09 -3.31 -7.62
N LEU A 25 16.34 -2.26 -6.84
CA LEU A 25 17.61 -2.03 -6.12
C LEU A 25 17.50 -2.30 -4.60
N HIS A 26 16.37 -2.83 -4.12
CA HIS A 26 16.19 -3.07 -2.69
C HIS A 26 17.06 -4.26 -2.24
N PRO A 27 17.98 -4.10 -1.26
CA PRO A 27 18.92 -5.15 -0.85
C PRO A 27 18.25 -6.43 -0.32
N GLY A 28 17.03 -6.32 0.21
CA GLY A 28 16.24 -7.48 0.65
C GLY A 28 15.65 -8.33 -0.49
N PHE A 29 15.68 -7.84 -1.73
CA PHE A 29 15.19 -8.59 -2.89
C PHE A 29 16.19 -9.67 -3.34
N GLU A 30 17.51 -9.42 -3.20
CA GLU A 30 18.56 -10.41 -3.53
C GLU A 30 18.49 -11.66 -2.63
N ASN A 31 18.04 -11.52 -1.39
CA ASN A 31 17.89 -12.66 -0.48
C ASN A 31 16.64 -13.53 -0.75
N PHE A 32 15.75 -13.12 -1.66
CA PHE A 32 14.50 -13.83 -1.96
C PHE A 32 14.62 -14.77 -3.17
N ASP A 33 15.59 -14.53 -4.05
CA ASP A 33 15.69 -15.17 -5.37
C ASP A 33 16.33 -16.58 -5.36
N GLY A 34 17.06 -16.95 -4.29
CA GLY A 34 17.78 -18.23 -4.24
C GLY A 34 16.90 -19.45 -3.92
N ASP A 35 16.06 -19.35 -2.89
CA ASP A 35 15.38 -20.53 -2.32
C ASP A 35 14.02 -20.86 -2.97
N ASN A 36 13.41 -19.90 -3.69
CA ASN A 36 12.07 -20.07 -4.27
C ASN A 36 12.05 -20.49 -5.75
N TRP A 37 13.20 -20.52 -6.43
CA TRP A 37 13.27 -20.78 -7.87
C TRP A 37 13.44 -22.28 -8.20
N LYS A 38 12.41 -23.10 -7.95
CA LYS A 38 12.29 -24.45 -8.55
C LYS A 38 11.46 -24.37 -9.83
N PHE A 39 12.16 -24.21 -10.96
CA PHE A 39 11.59 -24.06 -12.28
C PHE A 39 11.07 -25.40 -12.85
N SER A 40 10.02 -25.32 -13.68
CA SER A 40 9.52 -26.34 -14.63
C SER A 40 8.38 -27.30 -14.18
N ARG A 41 7.17 -26.73 -14.02
CA ARG A 41 5.85 -27.20 -14.53
C ARG A 41 4.69 -26.46 -13.85
N ASP A 42 4.97 -25.92 -12.68
CA ASP A 42 4.03 -25.19 -11.81
C ASP A 42 4.24 -23.67 -11.89
N LEU A 43 4.69 -23.10 -13.00
CA LEU A 43 4.97 -21.66 -13.06
C LEU A 43 3.73 -20.81 -12.72
N SER A 44 2.54 -21.23 -13.14
CA SER A 44 1.29 -20.57 -12.79
C SER A 44 0.94 -20.71 -11.30
N ASP A 45 1.22 -21.88 -10.71
CA ASP A 45 0.98 -22.15 -9.29
C ASP A 45 2.01 -21.44 -8.39
N ALA A 46 3.28 -21.43 -8.78
CA ALA A 46 4.34 -20.65 -8.16
C ALA A 46 4.05 -19.14 -8.25
N LEU A 47 3.55 -18.64 -9.39
CA LEU A 47 3.10 -17.26 -9.55
C LEU A 47 1.89 -16.95 -8.67
N SER A 48 0.93 -17.87 -8.58
CA SER A 48 -0.26 -17.70 -7.74
C SER A 48 0.12 -17.66 -6.27
N LYS A 49 0.97 -18.58 -5.81
CA LYS A 49 1.54 -18.62 -4.47
C LYS A 49 2.34 -17.36 -4.15
N PHE A 50 3.23 -16.96 -5.05
CA PHE A 50 4.01 -15.72 -4.91
C PHE A 50 3.09 -14.49 -4.81
N THR A 51 2.08 -14.40 -5.68
CA THR A 51 1.11 -13.29 -5.67
C THR A 51 0.31 -13.26 -4.37
N ASN A 52 -0.11 -14.43 -3.86
CA ASN A 52 -0.86 -14.52 -2.61
C ASN A 52 0.02 -14.13 -1.41
N ASN A 53 1.25 -14.65 -1.33
CA ASN A 53 2.21 -14.29 -0.29
C ASN A 53 2.50 -12.78 -0.30
N LEU A 54 2.62 -12.18 -1.50
CA LEU A 54 2.84 -10.74 -1.63
C LEU A 54 1.61 -9.93 -1.19
N LYS A 55 0.39 -10.41 -1.45
CA LYS A 55 -0.85 -9.79 -0.94
C LYS A 55 -0.96 -9.88 0.58
N GLU A 56 -0.64 -11.03 1.16
CA GLU A 56 -0.66 -11.23 2.61
C GLU A 56 0.39 -10.38 3.31
N TRP A 57 1.61 -10.32 2.77
CA TRP A 57 2.65 -9.44 3.26
C TRP A 57 2.24 -7.97 3.14
N ASN A 58 1.71 -7.55 2.00
CA ASN A 58 1.20 -6.19 1.82
C ASN A 58 0.08 -5.87 2.83
N LYS A 59 -0.83 -6.81 3.10
CA LYS A 59 -1.86 -6.66 4.14
C LYS A 59 -1.28 -6.63 5.55
N SER A 60 -0.24 -7.41 5.83
CA SER A 60 0.44 -7.42 7.12
C SER A 60 1.12 -6.09 7.42
N ILE A 61 1.73 -5.47 6.40
CA ILE A 61 2.42 -4.18 6.55
C ILE A 61 1.44 -3.00 6.49
N TYR A 62 0.49 -3.00 5.54
CA TYR A 62 -0.34 -1.82 5.24
C TYR A 62 -1.82 -1.98 5.61
N GLY A 63 -2.28 -3.17 6.01
CA GLY A 63 -3.68 -3.43 6.30
C GLY A 63 -4.20 -2.56 7.46
N HIS A 64 -3.39 -2.42 8.51
CA HIS A 64 -3.71 -1.55 9.63
C HIS A 64 -3.79 -0.07 9.21
N ILE A 65 -2.83 0.40 8.39
CA ILE A 65 -2.79 1.78 7.88
C ILE A 65 -3.99 2.06 6.98
N THR A 66 -4.35 1.12 6.10
CA THR A 66 -5.48 1.26 5.18
C THR A 66 -6.79 1.34 5.96
N MET A 67 -6.99 0.42 6.91
CA MET A 67 -8.17 0.42 7.78
C MET A 67 -8.27 1.71 8.61
N GLN A 68 -7.16 2.21 9.16
CA GLN A 68 -7.15 3.47 9.90
C GLN A 68 -7.52 4.67 9.02
N LYS A 69 -6.99 4.76 7.78
CA LYS A 69 -7.37 5.81 6.83
C LYS A 69 -8.85 5.79 6.52
N GLU A 70 -9.41 4.63 6.21
CA GLU A 70 -10.84 4.48 5.91
C GLU A 70 -11.71 4.94 7.09
N ASN A 71 -11.37 4.53 8.31
CA ASN A 71 -12.07 4.95 9.52
C ASN A 71 -12.05 6.48 9.72
N LEU A 72 -10.89 7.11 9.50
CA LEU A 72 -10.75 8.57 9.64
C LEU A 72 -11.52 9.34 8.56
N ILE A 73 -11.53 8.84 7.32
CA ILE A 73 -12.30 9.44 6.21
C ILE A 73 -13.80 9.34 6.50
N ASN A 74 -14.29 8.18 6.95
CA ASN A 74 -15.69 7.99 7.33
C ASN A 74 -16.09 8.94 8.47
N LYS A 75 -15.23 9.06 9.49
CA LYS A 75 -15.43 9.99 10.60
C LYS A 75 -15.50 11.45 10.14
N LEU A 76 -14.67 11.86 9.18
CA LEU A 76 -14.75 13.21 8.58
C LEU A 76 -16.07 13.43 7.84
N GLY A 77 -16.55 12.43 7.09
CA GLY A 77 -17.84 12.47 6.41
C GLY A 77 -19.00 12.65 7.39
N ASP A 78 -18.99 11.92 8.50
CA ASP A 78 -20.02 12.03 9.54
C ASP A 78 -19.98 13.38 10.26
N ILE A 79 -18.79 13.91 10.58
CA ILE A 79 -18.65 15.25 11.16
C ILE A 79 -19.16 16.31 10.19
N GLN A 80 -18.84 16.21 8.90
CA GLN A 80 -19.35 17.13 7.89
C GLN A 80 -20.88 17.11 7.84
N ARG A 81 -21.49 15.92 7.77
CA ARG A 81 -22.96 15.77 7.77
C ARG A 81 -23.58 16.41 9.02
N ARG A 82 -22.98 16.24 10.20
CA ARG A 82 -23.47 16.86 11.44
C ARG A 82 -23.30 18.38 11.43
N MET A 83 -22.21 18.90 10.87
CA MET A 83 -22.00 20.33 10.71
C MET A 83 -23.05 20.96 9.78
N ASP A 84 -23.40 20.27 8.69
CA ASP A 84 -24.39 20.76 7.73
C ASP A 84 -25.78 20.91 8.36
N ILE A 85 -26.08 20.11 9.39
CA ILE A 85 -27.36 20.15 10.12
C ILE A 85 -27.32 21.16 11.28
N TYR A 86 -26.27 21.11 12.12
CA TYR A 86 -26.29 21.77 13.42
C TYR A 86 -25.33 22.96 13.55
N GLY A 87 -24.35 23.11 12.66
CA GLY A 87 -23.38 24.23 12.67
C GLY A 87 -22.75 24.48 14.05
N SER A 88 -21.83 23.62 14.51
CA SER A 88 -21.23 23.75 15.85
C SER A 88 -19.71 23.96 15.81
N ASN A 89 -19.22 24.90 16.62
CA ASN A 89 -17.78 25.15 16.82
C ASN A 89 -17.04 23.91 17.36
N GLN A 90 -17.70 23.08 18.18
CA GLN A 90 -17.12 21.84 18.69
C GLN A 90 -16.86 20.85 17.55
N LEU A 91 -17.82 20.73 16.62
CA LEU A 91 -17.67 19.87 15.44
C LEU A 91 -16.53 20.36 14.52
N ALA A 92 -16.33 21.67 14.42
CA ALA A 92 -15.20 22.23 13.67
C ALA A 92 -13.86 21.86 14.31
N GLN A 93 -13.75 21.93 15.64
CA GLN A 93 -12.55 21.47 16.36
C GLN A 93 -12.31 19.98 16.19
N ASP A 94 -13.36 19.17 16.29
CA ASP A 94 -13.26 17.72 16.11
C ASP A 94 -12.83 17.37 14.68
N LYS A 95 -13.37 18.07 13.67
CA LYS A 95 -12.94 17.94 12.28
C LYS A 95 -11.45 18.24 12.09
N MET A 96 -10.94 19.28 12.76
CA MET A 96 -9.52 19.63 12.68
C MET A 96 -8.63 18.54 13.30
N LYS A 97 -9.01 17.99 14.45
CA LYS A 97 -8.28 16.88 15.11
C LYS A 97 -8.21 15.64 14.21
N VAL A 98 -9.35 15.24 13.64
CA VAL A 98 -9.41 14.06 12.75
C VAL A 98 -8.59 14.29 11.47
N ARG A 99 -8.57 15.52 10.93
CA ARG A 99 -7.70 15.86 9.80
C ARG A 99 -6.22 15.74 10.16
N GLN A 100 -5.82 16.22 11.34
CA GLN A 100 -4.43 16.12 11.79
C GLN A 100 -4.01 14.65 11.95
N GLU A 101 -4.87 13.83 12.55
CA GLU A 101 -4.63 12.39 12.70
C GLU A 101 -4.48 11.70 11.33
N LEU A 102 -5.32 12.04 10.36
CA LEU A 102 -5.21 11.51 8.99
C LEU A 102 -3.89 11.92 8.32
N GLN A 103 -3.43 13.16 8.51
CA GLN A 103 -2.12 13.59 7.99
C GLN A 103 -0.96 12.80 8.61
N ASN A 104 -1.04 12.50 9.92
CA ASN A 104 -0.03 11.69 10.59
C ASN A 104 0.01 10.26 10.03
N VAL A 105 -1.16 9.65 9.78
CA VAL A 105 -1.24 8.31 9.17
C VAL A 105 -0.67 8.30 7.75
N LEU A 106 -0.98 9.31 6.94
CA LEU A 106 -0.44 9.46 5.58
C LEU A 106 1.08 9.68 5.59
N HIS A 107 1.60 10.44 6.56
CA HIS A 107 3.03 10.62 6.72
C HIS A 107 3.73 9.32 7.09
N HIS A 108 3.14 8.53 7.99
CA HIS A 108 3.67 7.23 8.38
C HIS A 108 3.68 6.25 7.20
N GLU A 109 2.62 6.26 6.39
CA GLU A 109 2.57 5.53 5.13
C GLU A 109 3.73 5.92 4.22
N ASP A 110 3.93 7.22 3.96
CA ASP A 110 5.03 7.73 3.12
C ASP A 110 6.44 7.35 3.63
N LEU A 111 6.62 7.30 4.95
CA LEU A 111 7.88 6.83 5.55
C LEU A 111 8.15 5.35 5.29
N ILE A 112 7.12 4.50 5.41
CA ILE A 112 7.24 3.06 5.10
C ILE A 112 7.52 2.86 3.60
N TRP A 113 6.97 3.72 2.73
CA TRP A 113 7.23 3.68 1.29
C TRP A 113 8.66 4.09 0.89
N LYS A 114 9.37 4.83 1.73
CA LYS A 114 10.72 5.37 1.46
C LYS A 114 11.86 4.49 1.98
N GLN A 115 11.56 3.43 2.73
CA GLN A 115 12.51 2.40 3.17
C GLN A 115 12.70 1.33 2.09
#